data_AF-A0A432MPS4-F1
#
_entry.id   AF-A0A432MPS4-F1
#
_cell.length_a   1.000
_cell.length_b   1.000
_cell.length_c   1.000
_cell.angle_alpha   90.00
_cell.angle_beta   90.00
_cell.angle_gamma   90.00
#
_symmetry.space_group_name_H-M   'P 1'
#
loop_
_entity.id
_entity.type
_entity.pdbx_description
1 polymer ?
#
loop_
_entity_poly.entity_id
_entity_poly.type
_entity_poly.pdbx_seq_one_letter_code
_entity_poly.pdbx_strand_id
1 'polypeptide(L)' 'MFIESQAADPAVHQLCSRIARRCVFIIQAVLREEERGEALREFYRVCREELDKPASAGEV' A
#
# COMPACT_ATOMS: atom_id res chain seq x y z
N MET A 1 -0.18 10.76 -20.58
CA MET A 1 0.42 9.71 -19.73
C MET A 1 -0.57 8.57 -19.71
N PHE A 2 -0.37 7.56 -20.57
CA PHE A 2 -1.16 6.34 -20.51
C PHE A 2 -0.59 5.51 -19.36
N ILE A 3 -1.26 5.53 -18.21
CA ILE A 3 -1.00 4.53 -17.17
C ILE A 3 -1.66 3.27 -17.71
N GLU A 4 -0.86 2.39 -18.32
CA GLU A 4 -1.30 1.02 -18.54
C GLU A 4 -1.69 0.48 -17.17
N SER A 5 -2.99 0.28 -16.95
CA SER A 5 -3.50 -0.47 -15.82
C SER A 5 -3.01 -1.90 -15.99
N GLN A 6 -1.75 -2.17 -15.63
CA GLN A 6 -1.27 -3.53 -15.54
C GLN A 6 -2.18 -4.27 -14.58
N ALA A 7 -2.64 -5.45 -14.98
CA ALA A 7 -3.34 -6.34 -14.08
C ALA A 7 -2.41 -6.59 -12.90
N ALA A 8 -2.69 -5.93 -11.77
CA ALA A 8 -1.92 -6.14 -10.56
C ALA A 8 -1.99 -7.64 -10.27
N ASP A 9 -0.83 -8.29 -10.22
CA ASP A 9 -0.73 -9.68 -9.79
C ASP A 9 -1.64 -9.85 -8.56
N PRO A 10 -2.65 -10.74 -8.61
CA PRO A 10 -3.58 -10.93 -7.50
C PRO A 10 -2.87 -11.20 -6.17
N ALA A 11 -1.71 -11.87 -6.20
CA ALA A 11 -0.91 -12.11 -5.02
C ALA A 11 -0.33 -10.81 -4.44
N VAL A 12 0.14 -9.90 -5.30
CA VAL A 12 0.64 -8.59 -4.89
C VAL A 12 -0.50 -7.73 -4.35
N HIS A 13 -1.65 -7.69 -5.01
CA HIS A 13 -2.82 -6.96 -4.51
C HIS A 13 -3.24 -7.44 -3.12
N GLN A 14 -3.31 -8.76 -2.92
CA GLN A 14 -3.63 -9.35 -1.62
C GLN A 14 -2.57 -9.02 -0.56
N LEU A 15 -1.29 -9.03 -0.92
CA LEU A 15 -0.20 -8.66 -0.02
C LEU A 15 -0.31 -7.18 0.42
N CYS A 16 -0.38 -6.24 -0.54
CA CYS A 16 -0.52 -4.81 -0.26
C CYS A 16 -1.77 -4.54 0.60
N SER A 17 -2.90 -5.17 0.27
CA SER A 17 -4.14 -5.02 1.04
C SER A 17 -4.01 -5.51 2.48
N ARG A 18 -3.33 -6.64 2.70
CA ARG A 18 -3.07 -7.16 4.06
C ARG A 18 -2.17 -6.23 4.86
N ILE A 19 -1.10 -5.73 4.25
CA ILE A 19 -0.16 -4.82 4.91
C ILE A 19 -0.87 -3.51 5.26
N ALA A 20 -1.55 -2.88 4.31
CA ALA A 20 -2.26 -1.61 4.51
C ALA A 20 -3.28 -1.70 5.65
N ARG A 21 -4.07 -2.79 5.73
CA ARG A 21 -5.02 -3.01 6.83
C ARG A 21 -4.31 -3.13 8.19
N ARG A 22 -3.16 -3.80 8.25
CA ARG A 22 -2.36 -3.93 9.48
C ARG A 22 -1.78 -2.58 9.91
N CYS A 23 -1.29 -1.78 8.96
CA CYS A 23 -0.79 -0.42 9.24
C CYS A 23 -1.90 0.47 9.83
N VAL A 24 -3.08 0.51 9.20
CA VAL A 24 -4.22 1.25 9.75
C VAL A 24 -4.60 0.73 11.13
N PHE A 25 -4.68 -0.58 11.32
CA PHE A 25 -5.00 -1.16 12.62
C PHE A 25 -4.03 -0.74 13.74
N ILE A 26 -2.75 -0.58 13.42
CA ILE A 26 -1.73 -0.12 14.39
C ILE A 26 -1.95 1.36 14.75
N ILE A 27 -2.23 2.21 13.75
CA ILE A 27 -2.32 3.67 13.97
C ILE A 27 -3.74 4.18 14.22
N GLN A 28 -4.77 3.33 14.14
CA GLN A 28 -6.17 3.76 14.25
C GLN A 28 -6.53 4.45 15.58
N ALA A 29 -5.69 4.29 16.61
CA ALA A 29 -5.86 4.95 17.90
C ALA A 29 -5.54 6.46 17.86
N VAL A 30 -4.76 6.90 16.86
CA VAL A 30 -4.40 8.31 16.64
C VAL A 30 -5.12 8.93 15.42
N LEU A 31 -6.01 8.18 14.78
CA LEU A 31 -6.83 8.63 13.66
C LEU A 31 -8.29 8.79 14.07
N ARG A 32 -8.93 9.80 13.50
CA ARG A 32 -10.40 9.89 13.48
C ARG A 32 -10.98 8.80 12.58
N GLU A 33 -12.23 8.42 12.80
CA GLU A 33 -12.85 7.32 12.04
C GLU A 33 -12.92 7.64 10.54
N GLU A 34 -13.22 8.90 10.21
CA GLU A 34 -13.26 9.41 8.83
C GLU A 34 -11.90 9.37 8.12
N GLU A 35 -10.79 9.44 8.85
CA GLU A 35 -9.43 9.45 8.30
C GLU A 35 -8.93 8.03 7.96
N ARG A 36 -9.53 6.98 8.56
CA ARG A 36 -9.06 5.59 8.40
C ARG A 36 -9.14 5.09 6.96
N GLY A 37 -10.17 5.52 6.23
CA GLY A 37 -10.36 5.15 4.83
C GLY A 37 -9.28 5.73 3.92
N GLU A 38 -8.88 6.98 4.17
CA GLU A 38 -7.79 7.64 3.44
C GLU A 38 -6.44 7.04 3.79
N ALA A 39 -6.16 6.84 5.08
CA ALA A 39 -4.95 6.18 5.55
C ALA A 39 -4.78 4.79 4.91
N LEU A 40 -5.86 4.00 4.79
CA LEU A 40 -5.82 2.69 4.13
C LEU A 40 -5.38 2.79 2.66
N ARG A 41 -5.90 3.77 1.92
CA ARG A 41 -5.55 3.98 0.51
C ARG A 41 -4.10 4.41 0.37
N GLU A 42 -3.63 5.33 1.21
CA GLU A 42 -2.25 5.80 1.21
C GLU A 42 -1.27 4.67 1.56
N PHE A 43 -1.55 3.86 2.58
CA PHE A 43 -0.70 2.70 2.88
C PHE A 43 -0.67 1.68 1.73
N TYR A 44 -1.81 1.42 1.09
CA TYR A 44 -1.85 0.55 -0.08
C TYR A 44 -0.99 1.10 -1.22
N ARG A 45 -1.10 2.41 -1.49
CA ARG A 45 -0.31 3.12 -2.52
C ARG A 45 1.19 2.99 -2.24
N VAL A 46 1.63 3.29 -1.01
CA VAL A 46 3.04 3.12 -0.61
C VAL A 46 3.50 1.68 -0.77
N CYS A 47 2.71 0.69 -0.33
CA CYS A 47 3.07 -0.73 -0.51
C CYS A 47 3.25 -1.11 -1.97
N ARG A 48 2.41 -0.57 -2.88
CA ARG A 48 2.53 -0.81 -4.32
C ARG A 48 3.77 -0.14 -4.89
N GLU A 49 4.01 1.12 -4.54
CA GLU A 49 5.18 1.86 -4.95
C GLU A 49 6.48 1.14 -4.55
N GLU A 50 6.59 0.65 -3.30
CA GLU A 50 7.77 -0.08 -2.85
C GLU A 50 7.99 -1.41 -3.59
N LEU A 51 6.93 -2.12 -3.97
CA LEU A 51 7.04 -3.39 -4.70
C LEU A 51 7.29 -3.20 -6.20
N ASP A 52 6.81 -2.10 -6.77
CA ASP A 52 7.01 -1.75 -8.18
C ASP A 52 8.37 -1.09 -8.42
N LYS A 53 9.10 -0.68 -7.35
CA LYS A 53 10.48 -0.21 -7.48
C LYS A 53 11.34 -1.33 -8.10
N PRO A 54 12.12 -1.03 -9.16
CA PRO A 54 13.13 -1.98 -9.61
C PRO A 54 14.05 -2.29 -8.43
N ALA A 55 14.53 -3.52 -8.32
CA ALA A 55 15.46 -3.93 -7.27
C ALA A 55 16.71 -3.04 -7.33
N SER A 56 16.69 -1.91 -6.63
CA SER A 56 17.83 -1.06 -6.43
C SER A 56 18.73 -1.81 -5.47
N ALA A 57 19.89 -2.21 -5.98
CA ALA A 57 20.95 -2.80 -5.18
C ALA A 57 21.24 -1.90 -3.96
N GLY A 58 20.96 -2.41 -2.75
CA GLY A 58 21.57 -1.92 -1.52
C GLY A 58 20.82 -0.88 -0.71
N GLU A 59 19.57 -1.15 -0.32
CA GLU A 59 19.04 -0.60 0.94
C GLU A 59 18.55 -1.74 1.84
N VAL A 60 19.51 -2.38 2.53
CA VAL A 60 19.64 -2.52 3.99
C VAL A 60 21.12 -2.72 4.31
#